data_AF-A0A2N1PHV5-F1
#
_entry.id   AF-A0A2N1PHV5-F1
#
_cell.length_a   1.000
_cell.length_b   1.000
_cell.length_c   1.000
_cell.angle_alpha   90.00
_cell.angle_beta   90.00
_cell.angle_gamma   90.00
#
_symmetry.space_group_name_H-M   'P 1'
#
loop_
_entity.id
_entity.type
_entity.pdbx_description
1 polymer ?
#
loop_
_entity_poly.entity_id
_entity_poly.type
_entity_poly.pdbx_seq_one_letter_code
_entity_poly.pdbx_strand_id
1 'polypeptide(L)'
;GIVLEDRECLTNLEDFPVNHTRELSLPEVCMGRSRFITAVSNKMKEQFEKGLISQERIRADFNLAFNYGIAAGYLKFIYTKDEIMVAYYKKLIEYNGLLKEWHELDEVERNTWIIQKIPDFSMLDINTLSQTEIDILGCSGKFTSTEMAEKLNLPTGELSKLLVKMSDKHLILFSAFI
;
A
#
# COMPACT_ATOMS: atom_id res chain seq x y z
N GLY A 1 -20.74 -11.48 38.62
CA GLY A 1 -21.86 -11.20 37.70
C GLY A 1 -21.46 -10.03 36.81
N ILE A 2 -21.87 -10.05 35.54
CA ILE A 2 -21.65 -8.96 34.57
C ILE A 2 -22.85 -8.02 34.64
N VAL A 3 -22.60 -6.71 34.73
CA VAL A 3 -23.61 -5.66 34.68
C VAL A 3 -23.43 -4.91 33.36
N LEU A 4 -24.54 -4.58 32.69
CA LEU A 4 -24.55 -3.85 31.42
C LEU A 4 -25.30 -2.55 31.65
N GLU A 5 -24.61 -1.42 31.55
CA GLU A 5 -25.13 -0.10 31.93
C GLU A 5 -26.05 0.50 30.86
N ASP A 6 -25.85 0.16 29.59
CA ASP A 6 -26.54 0.78 28.45
C ASP A 6 -27.25 -0.27 27.58
N ARG A 7 -28.32 -0.88 28.12
CA ARG A 7 -29.02 -2.01 27.48
C ARG A 7 -29.84 -1.61 26.26
N GLU A 8 -30.27 -0.35 26.17
CA GLU A 8 -31.24 0.11 25.18
C GLU A 8 -30.65 1.00 24.07
N CYS A 9 -29.39 1.44 24.17
CA CYS A 9 -28.73 2.19 23.09
C CYS A 9 -27.95 1.30 22.12
N LEU A 10 -27.75 1.78 20.88
CA LEU A 10 -26.96 1.14 19.82
C LEU A 10 -25.50 0.81 20.21
N THR A 11 -24.97 1.47 21.23
CA THR A 11 -23.67 1.20 21.88
C THR A 11 -23.59 -0.20 22.50
N ASN A 12 -24.74 -0.88 22.70
CA ASN A 12 -24.83 -2.27 23.11
C ASN A 12 -24.40 -3.27 22.01
N LEU A 13 -24.21 -2.82 20.77
CA LEU A 13 -23.74 -3.61 19.62
C LEU A 13 -22.20 -3.66 19.51
N GLU A 14 -21.49 -3.61 20.64
CA GLU A 14 -20.07 -3.95 20.81
C GLU A 14 -18.99 -2.93 20.39
N ASP A 15 -19.34 -1.79 19.80
CA ASP A 15 -18.33 -0.78 19.42
C ASP A 15 -17.73 -0.02 20.62
N PHE A 16 -18.43 0.00 21.76
CA PHE A 16 -17.98 0.59 23.01
C PHE A 16 -18.24 -0.36 24.19
N PRO A 17 -17.30 -0.53 25.13
CA PRO A 17 -17.58 -1.34 26.31
C PRO A 17 -18.67 -0.66 27.13
N VAL A 18 -19.76 -1.40 27.37
CA VAL A 18 -20.89 -0.99 28.21
C VAL A 18 -21.10 -1.95 29.38
N ASN A 19 -20.17 -2.89 29.57
CA ASN A 19 -20.23 -3.95 30.56
C ASN A 19 -19.11 -3.84 31.59
N HIS A 20 -19.42 -4.16 32.84
CA HIS A 20 -18.47 -4.19 33.94
C HIS A 20 -18.76 -5.35 34.89
N THR A 21 -17.84 -5.66 35.79
CA THR A 21 -18.04 -6.64 36.86
C THR A 21 -17.91 -5.97 38.23
N ARG A 22 -17.92 -6.76 39.32
CA ARG A 22 -17.60 -6.24 40.67
C ARG A 22 -16.12 -5.90 40.82
N GLU A 23 -15.25 -6.52 40.02
CA GLU A 23 -13.79 -6.42 40.14
C GLU A 23 -13.17 -5.51 39.08
N LEU A 24 -13.89 -5.24 37.98
CA LEU A 24 -13.46 -4.39 36.87
C LEU A 24 -14.54 -3.38 36.58
N SER A 25 -14.24 -2.10 36.83
CA SER A 25 -15.12 -0.97 36.50
C SER A 25 -15.14 -0.70 34.99
N LEU A 26 -16.18 -0.01 34.53
CA LEU A 26 -16.32 0.37 33.12
C LEU A 26 -15.11 1.17 32.59
N PRO A 27 -14.57 2.18 33.31
CA PRO A 27 -13.35 2.87 32.89
C PRO A 27 -12.15 1.95 32.74
N GLU A 28 -11.99 0.95 33.61
CA GLU A 28 -10.88 -0.02 33.51
C GLU A 28 -11.03 -0.91 32.29
N VAL A 29 -12.25 -1.34 31.97
CA VAL A 29 -12.55 -2.09 30.74
C VAL A 29 -12.24 -1.23 29.50
N CYS A 30 -12.66 0.04 29.48
CA CYS A 30 -12.33 0.98 28.41
C CYS A 30 -10.83 1.19 28.25
N MET A 31 -10.10 1.41 29.35
CA MET A 31 -8.64 1.55 29.32
C MET A 31 -7.96 0.28 28.84
N GLY A 32 -8.42 -0.89 29.27
CA GLY A 32 -7.90 -2.19 28.84
C GLY A 32 -8.04 -2.38 27.33
N ARG A 33 -9.23 -2.11 26.78
CA ARG A 33 -9.47 -2.15 25.32
C ARG A 33 -8.55 -1.20 24.56
N SER A 34 -8.42 0.05 25.04
CA SER A 34 -7.56 1.05 24.41
C SER A 34 -6.10 0.58 24.37
N ARG A 35 -5.56 0.13 25.51
CA ARG A 35 -4.19 -0.40 25.61
C ARG A 35 -3.97 -1.60 24.69
N PHE A 36 -4.95 -2.51 24.60
CA PHE A 36 -4.88 -3.67 23.72
C PHE A 36 -4.83 -3.26 22.23
N ILE A 37 -5.74 -2.40 21.79
CA ILE A 37 -5.76 -1.91 20.39
C ILE A 37 -4.45 -1.19 20.06
N THR A 38 -3.94 -0.35 20.96
CA THR A 38 -2.64 0.31 20.79
C THR A 38 -1.50 -0.70 20.67
N ALA A 39 -1.44 -1.72 21.53
CA ALA A 39 -0.41 -2.75 21.49
C ALA A 39 -0.45 -3.54 20.17
N VAL A 40 -1.64 -3.93 19.71
CA VAL A 40 -1.82 -4.62 18.42
C VAL A 40 -1.40 -3.73 17.25
N SER A 41 -1.85 -2.48 17.22
CA SER A 41 -1.49 -1.52 16.16
C SER A 41 0.02 -1.26 16.10
N ASN A 42 0.68 -1.12 17.26
CA ASN A 42 2.13 -1.00 17.33
C ASN A 42 2.85 -2.24 16.80
N LYS A 43 2.35 -3.45 17.10
CA LYS A 43 2.94 -4.68 16.57
C LYS A 43 2.76 -4.81 15.06
N MET A 44 1.59 -4.42 14.55
CA MET A 44 1.33 -4.36 13.12
C MET A 44 2.29 -3.38 12.42
N LYS A 45 2.48 -2.19 13.00
CA LYS A 45 3.42 -1.18 12.49
C LYS A 45 4.85 -1.74 12.43
N GLU A 46 5.29 -2.40 13.51
CA GLU A 46 6.60 -3.05 13.56
C GLU A 46 6.78 -4.13 12.48
N GLN A 47 5.75 -4.94 12.21
CA GLN A 47 5.80 -5.96 11.15
C GLN A 47 5.93 -5.34 9.77
N PHE A 48 5.17 -4.25 9.51
CA PHE A 48 5.23 -3.54 8.25
C PHE A 48 6.59 -2.87 8.03
N GLU A 49 7.12 -2.16 9.03
CA GLU A 49 8.44 -1.51 8.98
C GLU A 49 9.59 -2.52 8.78
N LYS A 50 9.45 -3.74 9.28
CA LYS A 50 10.41 -4.83 9.08
C LYS A 50 10.23 -5.59 7.76
N GLY A 51 9.27 -5.21 6.92
CA GLY A 51 8.99 -5.91 5.65
C GLY A 51 8.50 -7.35 5.83
N LEU A 52 7.87 -7.66 6.96
CA LEU A 52 7.40 -9.03 7.27
C LEU A 52 6.04 -9.36 6.64
N ILE A 53 5.42 -8.40 5.97
CA ILE A 53 4.14 -8.55 5.29
C ILE A 53 4.42 -8.66 3.79
N SER A 54 3.99 -9.76 3.19
CA SER A 54 4.21 -9.99 1.77
C SER A 54 3.38 -9.03 0.90
N GLN A 55 3.87 -8.73 -0.31
CA GLN A 55 3.17 -7.87 -1.25
C GLN A 55 1.80 -8.45 -1.64
N GLU A 56 1.67 -9.77 -1.75
CA GLU A 56 0.41 -10.44 -2.05
C GLU A 56 -0.62 -10.22 -0.94
N ARG A 57 -0.19 -10.24 0.33
CA ARG A 57 -1.08 -9.95 1.45
C ARG A 57 -1.55 -8.50 1.44
N ILE A 58 -0.64 -7.56 1.18
CA ILE A 58 -0.96 -6.15 1.05
C ILE A 58 -1.98 -5.94 -0.09
N ARG A 59 -1.71 -6.52 -1.27
CA ARG A 59 -2.61 -6.48 -2.43
C ARG A 59 -3.99 -7.06 -2.12
N ALA A 60 -4.06 -8.16 -1.36
CA ALA A 60 -5.31 -8.75 -0.92
C ALA A 60 -6.12 -7.80 0.00
N ASP A 61 -5.46 -7.13 0.95
CA ASP A 61 -6.11 -6.14 1.83
C ASP A 61 -6.69 -4.96 1.01
N PHE A 62 -5.96 -4.46 0.01
CA PHE A 62 -6.45 -3.40 -0.90
C PHE A 62 -7.60 -3.87 -1.81
N ASN A 63 -7.51 -5.10 -2.35
CA ASN A 63 -8.58 -5.71 -3.14
C ASN A 63 -9.89 -5.81 -2.34
N LEU A 64 -9.81 -6.26 -1.08
CA LEU A 64 -10.97 -6.34 -0.19
C LEU A 64 -11.61 -4.98 0.04
N ALA A 65 -10.78 -3.96 0.25
CA ALA A 65 -11.27 -2.62 0.52
C ALA A 65 -11.89 -1.94 -0.71
N PHE A 66 -11.22 -1.97 -1.87
CA PHE A 66 -11.70 -1.26 -3.05
C PHE A 66 -12.83 -1.96 -3.80
N ASN A 67 -12.85 -3.30 -3.81
CA ASN A 67 -13.91 -4.04 -4.51
C ASN A 67 -15.14 -4.31 -3.63
N TYR A 68 -14.96 -4.42 -2.31
CA TYR A 68 -16.03 -4.87 -1.40
C TYR A 68 -16.27 -3.96 -0.19
N GLY A 69 -15.51 -2.88 -0.02
CA GLY A 69 -15.63 -1.99 1.14
C GLY A 69 -15.14 -2.60 2.46
N ILE A 70 -14.42 -3.72 2.41
CA ILE A 70 -13.93 -4.44 3.60
C ILE A 70 -12.52 -3.96 3.93
N ALA A 71 -12.40 -3.04 4.89
CA ALA A 71 -11.12 -2.47 5.29
C ALA A 71 -10.42 -3.32 6.37
N ALA A 72 -9.29 -3.92 6.03
CA ALA A 72 -8.41 -4.57 7.01
C ALA A 72 -7.81 -3.56 7.99
N GLY A 73 -7.47 -4.02 9.20
CA GLY A 73 -6.81 -3.16 10.20
C GLY A 73 -5.52 -2.53 9.68
N TYR A 74 -4.73 -3.26 8.90
CA TYR A 74 -3.50 -2.75 8.31
C TYR A 74 -3.75 -1.56 7.38
N LEU A 75 -4.78 -1.66 6.53
CA LEU A 75 -5.19 -0.56 5.67
C LEU A 75 -5.58 0.66 6.51
N LYS A 76 -6.44 0.46 7.52
CA LYS A 76 -6.95 1.54 8.36
C LYS A 76 -5.87 2.28 9.16
N PHE A 77 -4.87 1.55 9.68
CA PHE A 77 -3.92 2.11 10.64
C PHE A 77 -2.53 2.39 10.06
N ILE A 78 -2.17 1.75 8.94
CA ILE A 78 -0.79 1.71 8.43
C ILE A 78 -0.76 2.14 6.97
N TYR A 79 -1.30 1.35 6.03
CA TYR A 79 -1.09 1.59 4.60
C TYR A 79 -1.62 2.94 4.12
N THR A 80 -2.76 3.39 4.65
CA THR A 80 -3.40 4.66 4.25
C THR A 80 -2.57 5.91 4.59
N LYS A 81 -1.52 5.78 5.41
CA LYS A 81 -0.58 6.88 5.69
C LYS A 81 0.41 7.11 4.55
N ASP A 82 0.59 6.13 3.67
CA ASP A 82 1.39 6.24 2.47
C ASP A 82 0.47 6.45 1.26
N GLU A 83 0.31 7.71 0.88
CA GLU A 83 -0.57 8.09 -0.23
C GLU A 83 -0.10 7.53 -1.58
N ILE A 84 1.22 7.33 -1.75
CA ILE A 84 1.81 6.76 -2.97
C ILE A 84 1.40 5.29 -3.08
N MET A 85 1.55 4.54 -1.99
CA MET A 85 1.12 3.14 -1.90
C MET A 85 -0.38 2.99 -2.17
N VAL A 86 -1.22 3.86 -1.61
CA VAL A 86 -2.66 3.85 -1.87
C VAL A 86 -2.96 4.10 -3.34
N ALA A 87 -2.34 5.11 -3.96
CA ALA A 87 -2.51 5.42 -5.38
C ALA A 87 -2.07 4.26 -6.28
N TYR A 88 -0.98 3.58 -5.91
CA TYR A 88 -0.46 2.40 -6.59
C TYR A 88 -1.46 1.26 -6.65
N TYR A 89 -1.90 0.77 -5.49
CA TYR A 89 -2.83 -0.36 -5.45
C TYR A 89 -4.19 0.01 -6.03
N LYS A 90 -4.63 1.25 -5.87
CA LYS A 90 -5.86 1.74 -6.50
C LYS A 90 -5.77 1.62 -8.02
N LYS A 91 -4.71 2.14 -8.66
CA LYS A 91 -4.52 2.00 -10.12
C LYS A 91 -4.39 0.54 -10.54
N LEU A 92 -3.61 -0.26 -9.82
CA LEU A 92 -3.43 -1.69 -10.15
C LEU A 92 -4.76 -2.44 -10.19
N ILE A 93 -5.68 -2.12 -9.27
CA ILE A 93 -7.00 -2.75 -9.16
C ILE A 93 -7.98 -2.18 -10.20
N GLU A 94 -8.03 -0.86 -10.36
CA GLU A 94 -8.93 -0.18 -11.32
C GLU A 94 -8.65 -0.61 -12.77
N TYR A 95 -7.39 -0.79 -13.12
CA TYR A 95 -6.96 -1.17 -14.47
C TYR A 95 -6.78 -2.68 -14.63
N ASN A 96 -7.45 -3.50 -13.81
CA ASN A 96 -7.44 -4.96 -13.76
C ASN A 96 -6.81 -5.68 -14.99
N GLY A 97 -5.54 -6.08 -14.86
CA GLY A 97 -4.80 -6.84 -15.87
C GLY A 97 -4.15 -6.03 -16.99
N LEU A 98 -4.46 -4.74 -17.12
CA LEU A 98 -3.81 -3.81 -18.07
C LEU A 98 -2.52 -3.22 -17.50
N LEU A 99 -2.44 -3.09 -16.18
CA LEU A 99 -1.25 -2.70 -15.46
C LEU A 99 -0.68 -3.91 -14.71
N LYS A 100 0.63 -4.08 -14.78
CA LYS A 100 1.37 -5.14 -14.10
C LYS A 100 2.53 -4.58 -13.29
N GLU A 101 2.89 -5.31 -12.25
CA GLU A 101 4.10 -5.11 -11.45
C GLU A 101 5.30 -5.75 -12.16
N TRP A 102 6.52 -5.31 -11.85
CA TRP A 102 7.73 -5.81 -12.55
C TRP A 102 7.90 -7.34 -12.47
N HIS A 103 7.56 -7.95 -11.33
CA HIS A 103 7.69 -9.39 -11.10
C HIS A 103 6.68 -10.21 -11.90
N GLU A 104 5.57 -9.61 -12.35
CA GLU A 104 4.53 -10.25 -13.18
C GLU A 104 4.89 -10.24 -14.67
N LEU A 105 5.91 -9.47 -15.08
CA LEU A 105 6.33 -9.36 -16.47
C LEU A 105 7.26 -10.50 -16.89
N ASP A 106 7.04 -11.04 -18.08
CA ASP A 106 8.01 -11.89 -18.76
C ASP A 106 9.17 -11.09 -19.42
N GLU A 107 10.13 -11.77 -20.03
CA GLU A 107 11.30 -11.12 -20.65
C GLU A 107 10.92 -10.21 -21.82
N VAL A 108 9.95 -10.59 -22.65
CA VAL A 108 9.50 -9.78 -23.78
C VAL A 108 8.78 -8.54 -23.27
N GLU A 109 7.88 -8.72 -22.31
CA GLU A 109 7.14 -7.63 -21.67
C GLU A 109 8.10 -6.63 -21.01
N ARG A 110 9.10 -7.09 -20.26
CA ARG A 110 10.12 -6.21 -19.63
C ARG A 110 10.87 -5.32 -20.61
N ASN A 111 11.04 -5.76 -21.86
CA ASN A 111 11.77 -5.00 -22.87
C ASN A 111 10.85 -4.08 -23.70
N THR A 112 9.60 -4.48 -23.88
CA THR A 112 8.67 -3.85 -24.84
C THR A 112 7.58 -3.01 -24.18
N TRP A 113 7.30 -3.21 -22.90
CA TRP A 113 6.25 -2.46 -22.20
C TRP A 113 6.74 -1.07 -21.78
N ILE A 114 5.78 -0.17 -21.67
CA ILE A 114 6.00 1.21 -21.22
C ILE A 114 5.86 1.32 -19.71
N ILE A 115 6.67 2.21 -19.15
CA ILE A 115 6.67 2.52 -17.72
C ILE A 115 5.57 3.55 -17.46
N GLN A 116 4.66 3.22 -16.55
CA GLN A 116 3.57 4.07 -16.11
C GLN A 116 3.87 4.61 -14.73
N LYS A 117 4.09 5.91 -14.63
CA LYS A 117 4.18 6.60 -13.35
C LYS A 117 2.84 6.54 -12.63
N ILE A 118 2.91 6.18 -11.36
CA ILE A 118 1.76 6.11 -10.47
C ILE A 118 1.50 7.44 -9.76
N PRO A 119 2.40 7.93 -8.90
CA PRO A 119 2.18 9.16 -8.17
C PRO A 119 2.33 10.39 -9.06
N ASP A 120 1.57 11.43 -8.76
CA ASP A 120 1.89 12.75 -9.28
C ASP A 120 3.26 13.20 -8.74
N PHE A 121 3.99 14.05 -9.49
CA PHE A 121 5.22 14.65 -8.98
C PHE A 121 4.98 15.48 -7.71
N SER A 122 3.78 16.04 -7.52
CA SER A 122 3.42 16.75 -6.29
C SER A 122 3.40 15.86 -5.04
N MET A 123 3.24 14.54 -5.20
CA MET A 123 3.23 13.58 -4.10
C MET A 123 4.64 13.05 -3.76
N LEU A 124 5.65 13.41 -4.57
CA LEU A 124 7.01 12.91 -4.41
C LEU A 124 7.87 13.90 -3.64
N ASP A 125 8.60 13.41 -2.65
CA ASP A 125 9.75 14.13 -2.14
C ASP A 125 10.92 13.95 -3.11
N ILE A 126 11.08 14.91 -4.02
CA ILE A 126 12.09 14.89 -5.09
C ILE A 126 13.51 14.74 -4.52
N ASN A 127 13.76 15.18 -3.28
CA ASN A 127 15.08 15.04 -2.65
C ASN A 127 15.44 13.59 -2.32
N THR A 128 14.46 12.68 -2.27
CA THR A 128 14.65 11.26 -2.00
C THR A 128 14.90 10.43 -3.27
N LEU A 129 14.74 11.04 -4.44
CA LEU A 129 14.90 10.40 -5.75
C LEU A 129 16.23 10.82 -6.36
N SER A 130 16.90 9.85 -7.00
CA SER A 130 18.04 10.14 -7.88
C SER A 130 17.58 10.86 -9.14
N GLN A 131 18.49 11.61 -9.78
CA GLN A 131 18.20 12.27 -11.05
C GLN A 131 17.70 11.28 -12.11
N THR A 132 18.30 10.09 -12.17
CA THR A 132 17.87 9.03 -13.11
C THR A 132 16.44 8.54 -12.82
N GLU A 133 16.06 8.37 -11.55
CA GLU A 133 14.67 8.02 -11.20
C GLU A 133 13.69 9.13 -11.65
N ILE A 134 14.06 10.41 -11.48
CA ILE A 134 13.26 11.55 -11.95
C ILE A 134 13.13 11.54 -13.48
N ASP A 135 14.22 11.29 -14.20
CA ASP A 135 14.25 11.27 -15.66
C ASP A 135 13.38 10.13 -16.22
N ILE A 136 13.42 8.94 -15.59
CA ILE A 136 12.54 7.80 -15.90
C ILE A 136 11.07 8.22 -15.72
N LEU A 137 10.72 8.82 -14.57
CA LEU A 137 9.36 9.27 -14.29
C LEU A 137 8.89 10.38 -15.24
N GLY A 138 9.79 11.25 -15.71
CA GLY A 138 9.49 12.29 -16.71
C GLY A 138 9.24 11.74 -18.12
N CYS A 139 9.80 10.56 -18.41
CA CYS A 139 9.65 9.83 -19.65
C CYS A 139 8.52 8.78 -19.63
N SER A 140 7.84 8.61 -18.50
CA SER A 140 6.69 7.73 -18.32
C SER A 140 5.69 7.83 -19.47
N GLY A 141 5.21 6.67 -19.94
CA GLY A 141 4.19 6.52 -20.96
C GLY A 141 4.63 6.86 -22.40
N LYS A 142 5.89 7.24 -22.62
CA LYS A 142 6.37 7.70 -23.94
C LYS A 142 7.28 6.70 -24.65
N PHE A 143 8.00 5.89 -23.88
CA PHE A 143 9.03 5.00 -24.40
C PHE A 143 8.88 3.62 -23.76
N THR A 144 9.14 2.60 -24.55
CA THR A 144 9.36 1.24 -24.05
C THR A 144 10.60 1.22 -23.15
N SER A 145 10.74 0.17 -22.34
CA SER A 145 11.92 0.02 -21.47
C SER A 145 13.23 0.04 -22.27
N THR A 146 13.27 -0.55 -23.46
CA THR A 146 14.48 -0.56 -24.31
C THR A 146 14.82 0.83 -24.84
N GLU A 147 13.84 1.53 -25.41
CA GLU A 147 14.01 2.91 -25.90
C GLU A 147 14.40 3.87 -24.77
N MET A 148 13.88 3.64 -23.56
CA MET A 148 14.23 4.44 -22.39
C MET A 148 15.68 4.24 -21.96
N ALA A 149 16.16 2.99 -21.98
CA ALA A 149 17.56 2.69 -21.68
C ALA A 149 18.50 3.39 -22.67
N GLU A 150 18.19 3.35 -23.96
CA GLU A 150 18.94 4.03 -25.01
C GLU A 150 18.94 5.55 -24.82
N LYS A 151 17.77 6.14 -24.58
CA LYS A 151 17.62 7.58 -24.42
C LYS A 151 18.36 8.13 -23.20
N LEU A 152 18.36 7.38 -22.11
CA LEU A 152 19.06 7.75 -20.88
C LEU A 152 20.54 7.33 -20.88
N ASN A 153 21.01 6.72 -21.98
CA ASN A 153 22.38 6.22 -22.14
C ASN A 153 22.81 5.33 -20.96
N LEU A 154 21.91 4.46 -20.51
CA LEU A 154 22.13 3.59 -19.35
C LEU A 154 22.86 2.31 -19.75
N PRO A 155 23.85 1.84 -18.96
CA PRO A 155 24.47 0.54 -19.11
C PRO A 155 23.45 -0.62 -19.13
N THR A 156 23.80 -1.68 -19.85
CA THR A 156 22.95 -2.89 -19.97
C THR A 156 22.61 -3.46 -18.60
N GLY A 157 21.31 -3.62 -18.34
CA GLY A 157 20.78 -4.18 -17.09
C GLY A 157 20.72 -3.20 -15.91
N GLU A 158 21.22 -1.98 -16.04
CA GLU A 158 21.09 -0.96 -14.99
C GLU A 158 19.64 -0.46 -14.89
N LEU A 159 18.98 -0.22 -16.02
CA LEU A 159 17.58 0.17 -16.04
C LEU A 159 16.70 -0.86 -15.31
N SER A 160 16.87 -2.16 -15.59
CA SER A 160 16.08 -3.20 -14.92
C SER A 160 16.23 -3.17 -13.40
N LYS A 161 17.44 -2.94 -12.88
CA LYS A 161 17.67 -2.80 -11.42
C LYS A 161 16.96 -1.58 -10.85
N LEU A 162 16.99 -0.46 -11.56
CA LEU A 162 16.27 0.76 -11.17
C LEU A 162 14.75 0.53 -11.19
N LEU A 163 14.22 -0.13 -12.23
CA LEU A 163 12.80 -0.42 -12.37
C LEU A 163 12.28 -1.36 -11.27
N VAL A 164 13.05 -2.38 -10.87
CA VAL A 164 12.73 -3.21 -9.70
C VAL A 164 12.60 -2.34 -8.45
N LYS A 165 13.63 -1.54 -8.16
CA LYS A 165 13.64 -0.65 -6.99
C LYS A 165 12.48 0.36 -7.01
N MET A 166 12.15 0.91 -8.17
CA MET A 166 11.05 1.86 -8.32
C MET A 166 9.68 1.18 -8.18
N SER A 167 9.54 -0.06 -8.66
CA SER A 167 8.35 -0.89 -8.46
C SER A 167 8.15 -1.21 -6.97
N ASP A 168 9.21 -1.59 -6.26
CA ASP A 168 9.17 -1.88 -4.82
C ASP A 168 8.83 -0.63 -3.98
N LYS A 169 9.17 0.56 -4.48
CA LYS A 169 8.78 1.84 -3.90
C LYS A 169 7.40 2.34 -4.35
N HIS A 170 6.63 1.52 -5.07
CA HIS A 170 5.28 1.85 -5.55
C HIS A 170 5.22 3.07 -6.50
N LEU A 171 6.32 3.37 -7.20
CA LEU A 171 6.39 4.55 -8.06
C LEU A 171 5.89 4.28 -9.49
N ILE A 172 5.98 3.04 -9.94
CA ILE A 172 5.72 2.68 -11.35
C ILE A 172 4.95 1.36 -11.48
N LEU A 173 4.12 1.27 -12.50
CA LEU A 173 3.58 0.03 -13.06
C LEU A 173 3.96 -0.06 -14.54
N PHE A 174 3.62 -1.15 -15.18
CA PHE A 174 3.93 -1.40 -16.59
C PHE A 174 2.68 -1.72 -17.38
N SER A 175 2.63 -1.28 -18.62
CA SER A 175 1.54 -1.59 -19.55
C SER A 175 2.07 -1.90 -20.95
N ALA A 176 1.29 -2.63 -21.73
CA ALA A 176 1.54 -2.73 -23.16
C ALA A 176 1.50 -1.34 -23.82
N PHE A 177 2.27 -1.16 -24.89
CA PHE A 177 2.17 0.01 -25.76
C PHE A 177 0.93 -0.18 -26.65
N ILE A 178 -0.05 0.72 -26.53
CA ILE A 178 -1.32 0.70 -27.30
C ILE A 178 -1.31 1.86 -28.29
#